data_AF-A0A8T4W1V1-F1
#
_entry.id   AF-A0A8T4W1V1-F1
#
_cell.length_a   1.000
_cell.length_b   1.000
_cell.length_c   1.000
_cell.angle_alpha   90.00
_cell.angle_beta   90.00
_cell.angle_gamma   90.00
#
_symmetry.space_group_name_H-M   'P 1'
#
loop_
_entity.id
_entity.type
_entity.pdbx_description
1 polymer ?
#
loop_
_entity_poly.entity_id
_entity_poly.type
_entity_poly.pdbx_seq_one_letter_code
_entity_poly.pdbx_strand_id
1 'polypeptide(L)'
;MDDIKDRPIITRCGYRCDLCLAYKENIENEKDRKIISNGWFKYFGFRIPPEEISCDGCLTPAKEKPHLIDDDCPVRECVIDKGIDNCSQCEESSCKKFESRVVNKEDFEDIPEEDYHRFIRPYENKRRFECNR
;
A
#
# COMPACT_ATOMS: atom_id res chain seq x y z
N MET A 1 20.38 -17.87 14.53
CA MET A 1 20.22 -16.40 14.56
C MET A 1 19.22 -16.14 13.48
N ASP A 2 17.95 -16.26 13.86
CA ASP A 2 16.87 -16.45 12.90
C ASP A 2 16.54 -15.12 12.22
N ASP A 3 16.67 -15.14 10.90
CA ASP A 3 16.41 -14.02 10.00
C ASP A 3 14.97 -13.50 10.16
N ILE A 4 14.83 -12.31 10.73
CA ILE A 4 13.59 -11.53 10.78
C ILE A 4 13.31 -10.93 9.38
N LYS A 5 13.21 -11.77 8.34
CA LYS A 5 12.93 -11.33 6.96
C LYS A 5 11.62 -11.85 6.36
N ASP A 6 10.78 -12.52 7.15
CA ASP A 6 9.59 -13.22 6.62
C ASP A 6 8.23 -12.71 7.13
N ARG A 7 8.20 -11.58 7.85
CA ARG A 7 6.92 -11.03 8.35
C ARG A 7 6.33 -10.00 7.39
N PRO A 8 5.03 -10.12 7.04
CA PRO A 8 4.27 -9.09 6.34
C PRO A 8 4.46 -7.68 6.88
N ILE A 9 4.67 -6.68 6.01
CA ILE A 9 4.61 -5.26 6.39
C ILE A 9 3.21 -4.74 6.08
N ILE A 10 2.28 -4.93 7.04
CA ILE A 10 0.90 -4.47 6.94
C ILE A 10 0.83 -2.99 7.33
N THR A 11 0.41 -2.16 6.37
CA THR A 11 0.28 -0.71 6.54
C THR A 11 -1.02 -0.32 7.26
N ARG A 12 -1.19 0.98 7.54
CA ARG A 12 -2.37 1.52 8.24
C ARG A 12 -3.70 1.21 7.54
N CYS A 13 -3.72 1.18 6.21
CA CYS A 13 -4.90 0.82 5.41
C CYS A 13 -4.94 -0.67 5.01
N GLY A 14 -3.97 -1.49 5.44
CA GLY A 14 -3.91 -2.91 5.11
C GLY A 14 -3.14 -3.27 3.83
N TYR A 15 -2.56 -2.30 3.11
CA TYR A 15 -1.61 -2.57 2.02
C TYR A 15 -0.34 -3.26 2.55
N ARG A 16 0.40 -3.91 1.65
CA ARG A 16 1.65 -4.64 1.90
C ARG A 16 2.84 -3.89 1.31
N CYS A 17 3.57 -3.15 2.14
CA CYS A 17 4.79 -2.46 1.70
C CYS A 17 5.88 -3.44 1.26
N ASP A 18 5.96 -4.62 1.86
CA ASP A 18 6.91 -5.68 1.49
C ASP A 18 6.69 -6.25 0.08
N LEU A 19 5.52 -6.00 -0.54
CA LEU A 19 5.23 -6.39 -1.92
C LEU A 19 5.24 -5.20 -2.89
N CYS A 20 5.30 -3.97 -2.37
CA CYS A 20 5.13 -2.76 -3.14
C CYS A 20 6.44 -2.37 -3.83
N LEU A 21 6.45 -2.30 -5.16
CA LEU A 21 7.62 -1.89 -5.94
C LEU A 21 8.01 -0.41 -5.74
N ALA A 22 7.14 0.41 -5.15
CA ALA A 22 7.45 1.79 -4.81
C ALA A 22 8.04 1.94 -3.40
N TYR A 23 8.03 0.89 -2.56
CA TYR A 23 8.63 0.97 -1.23
C TYR A 23 10.15 1.04 -1.37
N LYS A 24 10.80 2.00 -0.69
CA LYS A 24 12.23 2.30 -0.88
C LYS A 24 13.14 1.08 -0.77
N GLU A 25 12.81 0.14 0.12
CA GLU A 25 13.64 -1.05 0.36
C GLU A 25 13.47 -2.14 -0.70
N ASN A 26 12.47 -2.00 -1.58
CA ASN A 26 12.21 -2.91 -2.69
C ASN A 26 12.69 -2.36 -4.04
N ILE A 27 13.15 -1.11 -4.10
CA ILE A 27 13.63 -0.49 -5.33
C ILE A 27 15.11 -0.84 -5.50
N GLU A 28 15.44 -1.61 -6.53
CA GLU A 28 16.83 -1.95 -6.85
C GLU A 28 17.41 -0.96 -7.87
N ASN A 29 16.60 -0.52 -8.85
CA ASN A 29 17.06 0.33 -9.94
C ASN A 29 15.93 1.13 -10.62
N GLU A 30 16.30 2.02 -11.56
CA GLU A 30 15.35 2.88 -12.30
C GLU A 30 14.28 2.11 -13.09
N LYS A 31 14.55 0.85 -13.48
CA LYS A 31 13.57 0.02 -14.19
C LYS A 31 12.38 -0.30 -13.29
N ASP A 32 12.59 -0.53 -12.01
CA ASP A 32 11.53 -0.88 -11.06
C ASP A 32 10.54 0.27 -10.92
N ARG A 33 11.06 1.50 -10.84
CA ARG A 33 10.26 2.73 -10.82
C ARG A 33 9.42 2.87 -12.09
N LYS A 34 10.01 2.62 -13.27
CA LYS A 34 9.25 2.63 -14.54
C LYS A 34 8.17 1.55 -14.58
N ILE A 35 8.47 0.35 -14.08
CA ILE A 35 7.53 -0.77 -14.02
C ILE A 35 6.31 -0.41 -13.18
N ILE A 36 6.50 0.06 -11.95
CA ILE A 36 5.38 0.41 -11.06
C ILE A 36 4.61 1.63 -11.54
N SER A 37 5.31 2.64 -12.08
CA SER A 37 4.70 3.81 -12.71
C SER A 37 3.75 3.43 -13.87
N ASN A 38 4.17 2.49 -14.72
CA ASN A 38 3.34 1.98 -15.81
C ASN A 38 2.19 1.10 -15.29
N GLY A 39 2.44 0.28 -14.26
CA GLY A 39 1.41 -0.55 -13.63
C GLY A 39 0.30 0.28 -13.00
N TRP A 40 0.65 1.34 -12.26
CA TRP A 40 -0.33 2.28 -11.70
C TRP A 40 -1.16 2.95 -12.79
N PHE A 41 -0.54 3.38 -13.88
CA PHE A 41 -1.28 3.98 -14.99
C PHE A 41 -2.23 2.96 -15.64
N LYS A 42 -1.77 1.72 -15.86
CA LYS A 42 -2.57 0.66 -16.48
C LYS A 42 -3.78 0.27 -15.63
N TYR A 43 -3.62 0.11 -14.32
CA TYR A 43 -4.64 -0.48 -13.45
C TYR A 43 -5.45 0.53 -12.64
N PHE A 44 -4.84 1.65 -12.26
CA PHE A 44 -5.47 2.66 -11.41
C PHE A 44 -5.67 4.01 -12.13
N GLY A 45 -5.19 4.14 -13.37
CA GLY A 45 -5.42 5.32 -14.21
C GLY A 45 -4.60 6.56 -13.84
N PHE A 46 -3.72 6.49 -12.84
CA PHE A 46 -2.88 7.62 -12.44
C PHE A 46 -1.40 7.38 -12.77
N ARG A 47 -0.65 8.47 -12.95
CA ARG A 47 0.77 8.45 -13.30
C ARG A 47 1.58 9.23 -12.28
N ILE A 48 2.63 8.61 -11.77
CA ILE A 48 3.70 9.29 -11.02
C ILE A 48 4.98 9.17 -11.84
N PRO A 49 5.71 10.27 -12.11
CA PRO A 49 6.99 10.22 -12.79
C PRO A 49 7.94 9.22 -12.11
N PRO A 50 8.59 8.29 -12.83
CA PRO A 50 9.47 7.30 -12.22
C PRO A 50 10.51 7.89 -11.25
N GLU A 51 11.08 9.04 -11.58
CA GLU A 51 12.05 9.77 -10.76
C GLU A 51 11.51 10.24 -9.40
N GLU A 52 10.19 10.36 -9.25
CA GLU A 52 9.51 10.72 -7.99
C GLU A 52 9.08 9.49 -7.18
N ILE A 53 9.32 8.27 -7.67
CA ILE A 53 8.87 7.04 -7.00
C ILE A 53 9.93 6.54 -6.01
N SER A 54 9.71 6.88 -4.73
CA SER A 54 10.42 6.28 -3.60
C SER A 54 9.60 6.48 -2.33
N CYS A 55 8.96 5.45 -1.79
CA CYS A 55 8.07 5.59 -0.62
C CYS A 55 8.76 5.09 0.65
N ASP A 56 8.83 5.93 1.69
CA ASP A 56 9.30 5.54 3.03
C ASP A 56 8.30 4.65 3.78
N GLY A 57 7.07 4.51 3.28
CA GLY A 57 6.01 3.71 3.91
C GLY A 57 5.31 4.44 5.06
N CYS A 58 3.99 4.26 5.16
CA CYS A 58 3.17 5.04 6.09
C CYS A 58 3.36 4.68 7.57
N LEU A 59 4.05 3.56 7.87
CA LEU A 59 4.41 3.16 9.24
C LEU A 59 5.57 4.00 9.79
N THR A 60 6.34 4.66 8.91
CA THR A 60 7.42 5.57 9.31
C THR A 60 6.86 6.74 10.14
N PRO A 61 7.42 7.01 11.34
CA PRO A 61 6.94 8.06 12.23
C PRO A 61 6.91 9.43 11.55
N ALA A 62 5.85 10.21 11.80
CA ALA A 62 5.71 11.56 11.21
C ALA A 62 6.88 12.50 11.57
N LYS A 63 7.48 12.35 12.76
CA LYS A 63 8.65 13.12 13.21
C LYS A 63 9.88 12.94 12.32
N GLU A 64 9.96 11.84 11.58
CA GLU A 64 11.06 11.53 10.65
C GLU A 64 10.83 12.14 9.26
N LYS A 65 9.70 12.85 9.06
CA LYS A 65 9.32 13.50 7.80
C LYS A 65 9.43 12.57 6.59
N PRO A 66 8.75 11.40 6.62
CA PRO A 66 8.83 10.43 5.53
C PRO A 66 8.33 11.02 4.22
N HIS A 67 9.00 10.69 3.13
CA HIS A 67 8.48 10.85 1.78
C HIS A 67 7.44 9.76 1.51
N LEU A 68 6.18 10.16 1.33
CA LEU A 68 5.05 9.28 1.08
C LEU A 68 4.49 9.56 -0.31
N ILE A 69 4.10 8.50 -1.02
CA ILE A 69 3.46 8.61 -2.33
C ILE A 69 2.02 9.14 -2.24
N ASP A 70 1.31 8.80 -1.16
CA ASP A 70 -0.03 9.28 -0.83
C ASP A 70 0.10 10.09 0.47
N ASP A 71 0.49 11.36 0.33
CA ASP A 71 0.76 12.27 1.44
C ASP A 71 -0.53 12.83 2.07
N ASP A 72 -1.59 12.99 1.28
CA ASP A 72 -2.95 13.38 1.73
C ASP A 72 -3.84 12.17 2.07
N CYS A 73 -3.25 11.08 2.59
CA CYS A 73 -3.99 9.86 2.91
C CYS A 73 -4.82 10.03 4.20
N PRO A 74 -6.17 10.05 4.14
CA PRO A 74 -7.00 10.28 5.33
C PRO A 74 -6.98 9.11 6.33
N VAL A 75 -6.51 7.94 5.90
CA VAL A 75 -6.40 6.74 6.74
C VAL A 75 -5.23 6.86 7.72
N ARG A 76 -4.11 7.44 7.29
CA ARG A 76 -2.88 7.49 8.09
C ARG A 76 -3.09 8.26 9.38
N GLU A 77 -3.60 9.48 9.29
CA GLU A 77 -3.90 10.32 10.46
C GLU A 77 -4.95 9.66 11.34
N CYS A 78 -6.04 9.16 10.75
CA CYS A 78 -7.11 8.52 11.50
C CYS A 78 -6.64 7.34 12.36
N VAL A 79 -5.75 6.50 11.82
CA VAL A 79 -5.23 5.34 12.55
C VAL A 79 -4.25 5.76 13.65
N ILE A 80 -3.43 6.79 13.39
CA ILE A 80 -2.54 7.38 14.41
C ILE A 80 -3.35 7.97 15.57
N ASP A 81 -4.37 8.78 15.27
CA ASP A 81 -5.22 9.43 16.27
C ASP A 81 -5.98 8.43 17.14
N LYS A 82 -6.40 7.31 16.55
CA LYS A 82 -7.08 6.22 17.27
C LYS A 82 -6.13 5.32 18.06
N GLY A 83 -4.81 5.43 17.87
CA GLY A 83 -3.83 4.59 18.55
C GLY A 83 -3.91 3.10 18.17
N ILE A 84 -4.39 2.80 16.96
CA ILE A 84 -4.47 1.42 16.43
C ILE A 84 -3.38 1.19 15.38
N ASP A 85 -3.09 -0.06 15.04
CA ASP A 85 -2.07 -0.41 14.06
C ASP A 85 -2.57 -0.20 12.64
N ASN A 86 -3.79 -0.64 12.35
CA ASN A 86 -4.41 -0.53 11.02
C ASN A 86 -5.94 -0.57 11.10
N CYS A 87 -6.60 -0.29 9.98
CA CYS A 87 -8.06 -0.22 9.90
C CYS A 87 -8.80 -1.47 10.37
N SER A 88 -8.22 -2.68 10.30
CA SER A 88 -8.94 -3.90 10.70
C SER A 88 -9.26 -3.92 12.20
N GLN A 89 -8.44 -3.25 13.03
CA GLN A 89 -8.65 -3.08 14.47
C GLN A 89 -9.67 -1.98 14.82
N CYS A 90 -10.17 -1.23 13.83
CA CYS A 90 -11.14 -0.17 14.08
C CYS A 90 -12.52 -0.77 14.36
N GLU A 91 -13.20 -0.29 15.40
CA GLU A 91 -14.57 -0.72 15.77
C GLU A 91 -15.62 -0.31 14.73
N GLU A 92 -15.43 0.85 14.07
CA GLU A 92 -16.29 1.29 12.98
C GLU A 92 -16.17 0.34 11.77
N SER A 93 -17.27 -0.27 11.35
CA SER A 93 -17.33 -0.97 10.06
C SER A 93 -17.07 -0.02 8.88
N SER A 94 -16.63 -0.57 7.74
CA SER A 94 -16.20 0.13 6.49
C SER A 94 -16.51 1.64 6.44
N CYS A 95 -15.62 2.47 7.00
CA CYS A 95 -15.85 3.92 7.04
C CYS A 95 -15.34 4.60 5.77
N LYS A 96 -15.89 5.78 5.44
CA LYS A 96 -15.54 6.54 4.22
C LYS A 96 -14.03 6.74 4.01
N LYS A 97 -13.27 6.93 5.10
CA LYS A 97 -11.80 7.08 5.03
C LYS A 97 -11.14 5.82 4.50
N PHE A 98 -11.53 4.66 5.02
CA PHE A 98 -11.03 3.37 4.54
C PHE A 98 -11.49 3.12 3.09
N GLU A 99 -12.78 3.33 2.81
CA GLU A 99 -13.38 3.14 1.47
C GLU A 99 -12.67 3.95 0.38
N SER A 100 -12.15 5.14 0.70
CA SER A 100 -11.40 5.97 -0.24
C SER A 100 -10.06 5.37 -0.72
N ARG A 101 -9.60 4.28 -0.09
CA ARG A 101 -8.36 3.56 -0.41
C ARG A 101 -8.59 2.05 -0.43
N VAL A 102 -9.81 1.60 -0.70
CA VAL A 102 -10.09 0.17 -0.89
C VAL A 102 -9.65 -0.27 -2.27
N VAL A 103 -8.96 -1.40 -2.32
CA VAL A 103 -8.69 -2.14 -3.56
C VAL A 103 -9.22 -3.55 -3.37
N ASN A 104 -10.12 -3.96 -4.26
CA ASN A 104 -10.62 -5.32 -4.36
C ASN A 104 -10.13 -5.95 -5.67
N LYS A 105 -9.61 -7.18 -5.62
CA LYS A 105 -9.18 -7.88 -6.83
C LYS A 105 -10.29 -7.98 -7.88
N GLU A 106 -11.53 -8.11 -7.43
CA GLU A 106 -12.72 -8.26 -8.29
C GLU A 106 -13.04 -7.00 -9.10
N ASP A 107 -12.47 -5.85 -8.77
CA ASP A 107 -12.68 -4.59 -9.50
C ASP A 107 -11.86 -4.54 -10.82
N PHE A 108 -11.06 -5.57 -11.09
CA PHE A 108 -10.17 -5.64 -12.23
C PHE A 108 -10.46 -6.90 -13.05
N GLU A 109 -10.67 -6.72 -14.35
CA GLU A 109 -10.95 -7.81 -15.29
C GLU A 109 -9.66 -8.30 -15.98
N ASP A 110 -9.60 -9.61 -16.25
CA ASP A 110 -8.56 -10.27 -17.06
C ASP A 110 -7.09 -9.90 -16.75
N ILE A 111 -6.77 -9.71 -15.45
CA ILE A 111 -5.39 -9.40 -15.05
C ILE A 111 -4.51 -10.65 -15.20
N PRO A 112 -3.39 -10.58 -15.96
CA PRO A 112 -2.38 -11.63 -15.94
C PRO A 112 -1.87 -11.88 -14.51
N GLU A 113 -1.58 -13.13 -14.15
CA GLU A 113 -1.15 -13.50 -12.79
C GLU A 113 0.06 -12.67 -12.31
N GLU A 114 1.05 -12.49 -13.18
CA GLU A 114 2.24 -11.67 -12.92
C GLU A 114 1.88 -10.20 -12.58
N ASP A 115 0.94 -9.63 -13.32
CA ASP A 115 0.48 -8.25 -13.11
C ASP A 115 -0.33 -8.14 -11.82
N TYR A 116 -1.16 -9.13 -11.50
CA TYR A 116 -1.86 -9.19 -10.22
C TYR A 116 -0.87 -9.18 -9.05
N HIS A 117 0.17 -10.02 -9.10
CA HIS A 117 1.16 -10.10 -8.03
C HIS A 117 1.94 -8.81 -7.83
N ARG A 118 2.27 -8.11 -8.93
CA ARG A 118 3.08 -6.88 -8.87
C ARG A 118 2.29 -5.62 -8.59
N PHE A 119 1.09 -5.51 -9.15
CA PHE A 119 0.37 -4.23 -9.22
C PHE A 119 -0.91 -4.21 -8.41
N ILE A 120 -1.50 -5.35 -8.05
CA ILE A 120 -2.80 -5.39 -7.36
C ILE A 120 -2.67 -5.97 -5.95
N ARG A 121 -2.01 -7.13 -5.81
CA ARG A 121 -1.80 -7.84 -4.54
C ARG A 121 -1.17 -6.97 -3.42
N PRO A 122 -0.23 -6.03 -3.70
CA PRO A 122 0.29 -5.14 -2.67
C PRO A 122 -0.79 -4.22 -2.09
N TYR A 123 -1.81 -3.88 -2.88
CA TYR A 123 -2.85 -2.93 -2.50
C TYR A 123 -4.18 -3.60 -2.14
N GLU A 124 -4.42 -4.87 -2.46
CA GLU A 124 -5.68 -5.60 -2.17
C GLU A 124 -6.01 -5.70 -0.67
N ASN A 125 -6.55 -4.64 -0.08
CA ASN A 125 -6.78 -4.53 1.36
C ASN A 125 -8.18 -4.95 1.78
N LYS A 126 -9.17 -4.98 0.88
CA LYS A 126 -10.55 -5.36 1.23
C LYS A 126 -10.59 -6.73 1.92
N ARG A 127 -10.03 -7.74 1.27
CA ARG A 127 -9.95 -9.10 1.80
C ARG A 127 -9.16 -9.16 3.12
N ARG A 128 -8.07 -8.39 3.23
CA ARG A 128 -7.24 -8.36 4.45
C ARG A 128 -7.98 -7.71 5.62
N PHE A 129 -8.78 -6.69 5.34
CA PHE A 129 -9.62 -6.04 6.33
C PHE A 129 -10.74 -6.96 6.82
N GLU A 130 -11.42 -7.66 5.90
CA GLU A 130 -12.52 -8.58 6.22
C GLU A 130 -12.05 -9.83 7.00
N CYS A 131 -10.88 -10.39 6.69
CA CYS A 131 -10.36 -11.58 7.37
C CYS A 131 -9.71 -11.32 8.74
N ASN A 132 -9.32 -10.08 9.04
CA ASN A 132 -8.59 -9.72 10.28
C ASN A 132 -9.42 -8.79 11.18
N ARG A 133 -10.74 -8.87 11.07
CA ARG A 133 -11.76 -8.17 11.85
C ARG A 133 -12.19 -9.00 13.06
#